data_AF-A0A562JFB3-F1
#
_entry.id   AF-A0A562JFB3-F1
#
_cell.length_a   1.000
_cell.length_b   1.000
_cell.length_c   1.000
_cell.angle_alpha   90.00
_cell.angle_beta   90.00
_cell.angle_gamma   90.00
#
_symmetry.space_group_name_H-M   'P 1'
#
loop_
_entity.id
_entity.type
_entity.pdbx_description
1 polymer ?
#
loop_
_entity_poly.entity_id
_entity_poly.type
_entity_poly.pdbx_seq_one_letter_code
_entity_poly.pdbx_strand_id
1 'polypeptide(L)'
;MKKRIWTALLAFMIMLTAVLPSNAYGLDLDVNDQAKFMQNALKGILGFEEVSDLTIDKPGIKIENKVYNNIYITKNVKNGKTNLSNVVVTGGLFVEGTGQNSVFIENSNVKCLTVNKEEGSAKIMVKGSTEIDAVKIYSDTTLEQQSLSGNGFKDISIYKDIPLSLKTDKKVSWSLDKKIASINSRGEFLAKDLGEVIIYAKNSGIKSEFCKIKIVEPEIPTIKILAIGNSFSNDSLSMVYDIAKSAGIDVIAANLNFNGCSLQTHWINASSNNAYYTYQKWTSDGMSQKPKQTMKTALLDEDWDYIILQQYSGYSGIYTTFKPYLNYLASYVKELSPNANLSLNMTWAYASDSSHSDYGSYRRNQDTMYKAIAKTYQQAADESKIQIIIPCGTSIQNARTNPYLKSIGDELTRDGFHLNEEMGRYIAGLTVFETLIVNEEKINVDLYNDVTFIPGKDQDKNLIKYAKNSVMDAVKKPFKVTAFSAKK
;
A
#
# COMPACT_ATOMS: atom_id res chain seq x y z
N MET A 1 25.53 22.45 -43.39
CA MET A 1 25.52 21.09 -43.98
C MET A 1 26.92 20.44 -44.03
N LYS A 2 27.96 21.12 -44.53
CA LYS A 2 29.32 20.55 -44.63
C LYS A 2 29.95 20.09 -43.29
N LYS A 3 29.84 20.83 -42.18
CA LYS A 3 30.39 20.41 -40.86
C LYS A 3 29.78 19.12 -40.29
N ARG A 4 28.50 18.83 -40.57
CA ARG A 4 27.76 17.65 -40.06
C ARG A 4 28.09 16.36 -40.81
N ILE A 5 28.42 16.46 -42.10
CA ILE A 5 28.84 15.31 -42.92
C ILE A 5 30.26 14.86 -42.50
N TRP A 6 31.15 15.81 -42.20
CA TRP A 6 32.50 15.51 -41.71
C TRP A 6 32.52 14.88 -40.31
N THR A 7 31.58 15.23 -39.42
CA THR A 7 31.48 14.62 -38.07
C THR A 7 30.94 13.19 -38.11
N ALA A 8 29.97 12.91 -38.99
CA ALA A 8 29.46 11.55 -39.20
C ALA A 8 30.50 10.64 -39.88
N LEU A 9 31.25 11.16 -40.87
CA LEU A 9 32.35 10.45 -41.52
C LEU A 9 33.52 10.16 -40.57
N LEU A 10 33.82 11.09 -39.65
CA LEU A 10 34.87 10.89 -38.63
C LEU A 10 34.43 9.84 -37.59
N ALA A 11 33.18 9.86 -37.14
CA ALA A 11 32.64 8.84 -36.23
C ALA A 11 32.57 7.45 -36.88
N PHE A 12 32.26 7.38 -38.18
CA PHE A 12 32.26 6.13 -38.94
C PHE A 12 33.69 5.60 -39.21
N MET A 13 34.66 6.48 -39.48
CA MET A 13 36.07 6.10 -39.58
C MET A 13 36.65 5.59 -38.25
N ILE A 14 36.29 6.21 -37.12
CA ILE A 14 36.73 5.76 -35.78
C ILE A 14 36.14 4.39 -35.43
N MET A 15 34.89 4.10 -35.82
CA MET A 15 34.32 2.76 -35.69
C MET A 15 35.02 1.73 -36.58
N LEU A 16 35.43 2.09 -37.80
CA LEU A 16 36.18 1.19 -38.69
C LEU A 16 37.61 0.90 -38.22
N THR A 17 38.28 1.84 -37.55
CA THR A 17 39.64 1.64 -37.02
C THR A 17 39.67 0.91 -35.68
N ALA A 18 38.57 0.92 -34.91
CA ALA A 18 38.47 0.24 -33.63
C ALA A 18 38.03 -1.24 -33.74
N VAL A 19 37.47 -1.64 -34.89
CA VAL A 19 36.93 -3.00 -35.09
C VAL A 19 37.93 -3.95 -35.78
N LEU A 20 39.01 -3.47 -36.41
CA LEU A 20 40.10 -4.31 -36.93
C LEU A 20 41.43 -3.52 -36.89
N PRO A 21 42.55 -3.98 -36.27
CA PRO A 21 42.90 -5.34 -35.85
C PRO A 21 43.45 -5.45 -34.39
N SER A 22 42.82 -6.29 -33.56
CA SER A 22 43.47 -6.92 -32.40
C SER A 22 44.41 -8.08 -32.78
N ASN A 23 44.61 -8.37 -34.07
CA ASN A 23 45.43 -9.51 -34.52
C ASN A 23 46.74 -9.14 -35.25
N ALA A 24 47.16 -7.87 -35.26
CA ALA A 24 48.40 -7.47 -35.97
C ALA A 24 49.58 -7.03 -35.07
N TYR A 25 49.36 -6.75 -33.78
CA TYR A 25 50.41 -6.13 -32.93
C TYR A 25 50.59 -6.72 -31.52
N GLY A 26 49.96 -7.86 -31.19
CA GLY A 26 50.31 -8.62 -29.97
C GLY A 26 50.25 -7.82 -28.66
N LEU A 27 49.28 -6.92 -28.52
CA LEU A 27 49.04 -6.15 -27.30
C LEU A 27 47.72 -6.61 -26.67
N ASP A 28 47.82 -7.38 -25.59
CA ASP A 28 46.69 -7.70 -24.72
C ASP A 28 46.28 -6.44 -23.95
N LEU A 29 45.22 -5.78 -24.43
CA LEU A 29 44.50 -4.75 -23.67
C LEU A 29 43.12 -5.28 -23.32
N ASP A 30 42.79 -5.23 -22.03
CA ASP A 30 41.52 -5.67 -21.45
C ASP A 30 40.34 -4.97 -22.17
N VAL A 31 39.34 -5.77 -22.56
CA VAL A 31 38.11 -5.34 -23.25
C VAL A 31 37.38 -4.25 -22.46
N ASN A 32 37.50 -4.26 -21.14
CA ASN A 32 36.91 -3.24 -20.27
C ASN A 32 37.58 -1.86 -20.40
N ASP A 33 38.90 -1.81 -20.61
CA ASP A 33 39.63 -0.55 -20.77
C ASP A 33 39.39 0.06 -22.16
N GLN A 34 39.18 -0.76 -23.18
CA GLN A 34 38.76 -0.30 -24.51
C GLN A 34 37.35 0.31 -24.47
N ALA A 35 36.42 -0.31 -23.76
CA ALA A 35 35.07 0.23 -23.56
C ALA A 35 35.08 1.56 -22.80
N LYS A 36 35.96 1.68 -21.79
CA LYS A 36 36.12 2.90 -20.99
C LYS A 36 36.81 4.03 -21.77
N PHE A 37 37.80 3.70 -22.59
CA PHE A 37 38.43 4.63 -23.51
C PHE A 37 37.45 5.11 -24.59
N MET A 38 36.64 4.22 -25.15
CA MET A 38 35.57 4.59 -26.08
C MET A 38 34.52 5.48 -25.44
N GLN A 39 34.08 5.19 -24.21
CA GLN A 39 33.17 6.06 -23.46
C GLN A 39 33.77 7.44 -23.22
N ASN A 40 35.05 7.53 -22.85
CA ASN A 40 35.72 8.80 -22.59
C ASN A 40 36.00 9.59 -23.88
N ALA A 41 36.31 8.93 -24.98
CA ALA A 41 36.45 9.55 -26.30
C ALA A 41 35.10 10.06 -26.83
N LEU A 42 34.01 9.30 -26.64
CA LEU A 42 32.65 9.79 -26.93
C LEU A 42 32.26 10.97 -26.04
N LYS A 43 32.60 10.95 -24.74
CA LYS A 43 32.36 12.08 -23.82
C LYS A 43 33.04 13.38 -24.28
N GLY A 44 34.29 13.29 -24.75
CA GLY A 44 35.04 14.45 -25.23
C GLY A 44 34.56 15.03 -26.56
N ILE A 45 33.94 14.21 -27.42
CA ILE A 45 33.50 14.61 -28.77
C ILE A 45 32.02 15.07 -28.79
N LEU A 46 31.17 14.54 -27.90
CA LEU A 46 29.71 14.74 -27.95
C LEU A 46 29.15 15.68 -26.87
N GLY A 47 29.92 16.05 -25.83
CA GLY A 47 29.47 17.05 -24.85
C GLY A 47 28.17 16.67 -24.12
N PHE A 48 28.00 15.40 -23.75
CA PHE A 48 26.87 15.00 -22.90
C PHE A 48 27.11 15.48 -21.46
N GLU A 49 26.29 16.44 -21.00
CA GLU A 49 26.07 16.72 -19.57
C GLU A 49 25.72 15.41 -18.83
N GLU A 50 26.03 15.34 -17.53
CA GLU A 50 25.49 14.30 -16.66
C GLU A 50 23.96 14.25 -16.82
N VAL A 51 23.45 13.07 -17.19
CA VAL A 51 22.03 12.83 -17.33
C VAL A 51 21.42 12.90 -15.92
N SER A 52 20.66 13.96 -15.66
CA SER A 52 20.10 14.29 -14.35
C SER A 52 18.62 13.93 -14.26
N ASP A 53 18.13 13.83 -13.03
CA ASP A 53 16.70 13.76 -12.73
C ASP A 53 16.09 15.18 -12.73
N LEU A 54 14.81 15.29 -13.06
CA LEU A 54 14.06 16.54 -13.03
C LEU A 54 12.77 16.39 -12.21
N THR A 55 12.52 17.34 -11.30
CA THR A 55 11.25 17.45 -10.58
C THR A 55 10.47 18.67 -11.07
N ILE A 56 9.20 18.46 -11.43
CA ILE A 56 8.24 19.46 -11.83
C ILE A 56 7.18 19.56 -10.73
N ASP A 57 7.17 20.68 -10.01
CA ASP A 57 6.29 20.93 -8.86
C ASP A 57 5.22 22.00 -9.13
N LYS A 58 5.26 22.64 -10.31
CA LYS A 58 4.37 23.75 -10.70
C LYS A 58 3.78 23.54 -12.09
N PRO A 59 2.57 24.06 -12.35
CA PRO A 59 1.93 23.97 -13.66
C PRO A 59 2.62 24.85 -14.71
N GLY A 60 2.44 24.51 -15.99
CA GLY A 60 2.85 25.34 -17.12
C GLY A 60 4.29 25.13 -17.59
N ILE A 61 4.98 24.12 -17.05
CA ILE A 61 6.37 23.84 -17.41
C ILE A 61 6.48 23.28 -18.83
N LYS A 62 7.49 23.78 -19.55
CA LYS A 62 7.86 23.35 -20.90
C LYS A 62 9.33 22.95 -20.90
N ILE A 63 9.63 21.79 -21.46
CA ILE A 63 10.97 21.20 -21.51
C ILE A 63 11.26 20.84 -22.97
N GLU A 64 12.44 21.23 -23.47
CA GLU A 64 12.81 21.00 -24.86
C GLU A 64 14.27 20.57 -25.03
N ASN A 65 14.54 19.71 -26.01
CA ASN A 65 15.88 19.39 -26.52
C ASN A 65 16.87 18.87 -25.47
N LYS A 66 16.44 18.02 -24.53
CA LYS A 66 17.27 17.53 -23.43
C LYS A 66 17.06 16.05 -23.13
N VAL A 67 18.08 15.43 -22.55
CA VAL A 67 18.06 14.05 -22.04
C VAL A 67 17.97 14.09 -20.52
N TYR A 68 17.04 13.32 -19.95
CA TYR A 68 16.86 13.14 -18.50
C TYR A 68 16.89 11.66 -18.14
N ASN A 69 17.31 11.36 -16.92
CA ASN A 69 17.24 10.01 -16.39
C ASN A 69 15.79 9.78 -15.94
N ASN A 70 15.33 10.50 -14.92
CA ASN A 70 13.93 10.52 -14.53
C ASN A 70 13.32 11.92 -14.61
N ILE A 71 12.01 11.99 -14.88
CA ILE A 71 11.20 13.20 -14.74
C ILE A 71 10.03 12.90 -13.81
N TYR A 72 9.85 13.71 -12.77
CA TYR A 72 8.77 13.60 -11.79
C TYR A 72 7.82 14.78 -11.94
N ILE A 73 6.60 14.54 -12.42
CA ILE A 73 5.51 15.51 -12.41
C ILE A 73 4.68 15.29 -11.15
N THR A 74 5.05 15.99 -10.08
CA THR A 74 4.52 15.75 -8.74
C THR A 74 3.07 16.21 -8.58
N LYS A 75 2.37 15.70 -7.56
CA LYS A 75 1.00 16.10 -7.22
C LYS A 75 0.78 17.61 -7.03
N ASN A 76 1.84 18.37 -6.73
CA ASN A 76 1.80 19.83 -6.58
C ASN A 76 1.39 20.56 -7.88
N VAL A 77 1.58 19.92 -9.04
CA VAL A 77 1.12 20.42 -10.35
C VAL A 77 -0.41 20.40 -10.46
N LYS A 78 -1.11 19.61 -9.63
CA LYS A 78 -2.57 19.48 -9.57
C LYS A 78 -3.16 19.09 -10.94
N ASN A 79 -3.94 19.99 -11.55
CA ASN A 79 -4.55 19.81 -12.88
C ASN A 79 -3.81 20.59 -13.98
N GLY A 80 -2.56 20.98 -13.69
CA GLY A 80 -1.69 21.75 -14.57
C GLY A 80 -1.27 21.01 -15.84
N LYS A 81 -0.76 21.80 -16.80
CA LYS A 81 -0.22 21.33 -18.07
C LYS A 81 1.30 21.24 -18.01
N THR A 82 1.87 20.22 -18.63
CA THR A 82 3.31 20.03 -18.82
C THR A 82 3.59 19.66 -20.28
N ASN A 83 4.62 20.25 -20.90
CA ASN A 83 4.98 19.98 -22.30
C ASN A 83 6.42 19.51 -22.40
N LEU A 84 6.63 18.38 -23.08
CA LEU A 84 7.92 17.80 -23.40
C LEU A 84 8.05 17.76 -24.93
N SER A 85 9.11 18.36 -25.48
CA SER A 85 9.35 18.39 -26.93
C SER A 85 10.80 18.07 -27.27
N ASN A 86 11.04 17.06 -28.12
CA ASN A 86 12.39 16.58 -28.42
C ASN A 86 13.19 16.20 -27.16
N VAL A 87 12.55 15.47 -26.25
CA VAL A 87 13.11 15.01 -24.98
C VAL A 87 13.38 13.51 -25.03
N VAL A 88 14.45 13.06 -24.38
CA VAL A 88 14.72 11.64 -24.15
C VAL A 88 14.70 11.36 -22.66
N VAL A 89 13.89 10.40 -22.21
CA VAL A 89 13.80 9.95 -20.82
C VAL A 89 14.27 8.51 -20.74
N THR A 90 15.48 8.30 -20.22
CA THR A 90 16.14 6.97 -20.23
C THR A 90 15.72 6.06 -19.08
N GLY A 91 15.14 6.63 -18.02
CA GLY A 91 14.59 5.94 -16.85
C GLY A 91 13.06 5.97 -16.87
N GLY A 92 12.47 6.82 -16.02
CA GLY A 92 11.02 6.94 -15.85
C GLY A 92 10.48 8.37 -15.93
N LEU A 93 9.32 8.52 -16.57
CA LEU A 93 8.46 9.69 -16.48
C LEU A 93 7.30 9.36 -15.53
N PHE A 94 7.31 9.96 -14.34
CA PHE A 94 6.33 9.72 -13.29
C PHE A 94 5.31 10.86 -13.25
N VAL A 95 4.02 10.55 -13.33
CA VAL A 95 2.95 11.53 -13.43
C VAL A 95 1.94 11.34 -12.30
N GLU A 96 2.01 12.22 -11.30
CA GLU A 96 1.11 12.28 -10.14
C GLU A 96 0.22 13.53 -10.17
N GLY A 97 0.71 14.63 -10.75
CA GLY A 97 -0.02 15.88 -10.92
C GLY A 97 -0.25 16.24 -12.39
N THR A 98 -1.42 15.92 -12.92
CA THR A 98 -1.90 16.41 -14.22
C THR A 98 -3.43 16.45 -14.20
N GLY A 99 -4.09 17.20 -15.09
CA GLY A 99 -5.55 17.18 -15.20
C GLY A 99 -6.00 16.65 -16.55
N GLN A 100 -7.28 16.91 -16.91
CA GLN A 100 -7.75 16.76 -18.29
C GLN A 100 -6.93 17.60 -19.31
N ASN A 101 -6.10 18.54 -18.83
CA ASN A 101 -5.24 19.41 -19.61
C ASN A 101 -3.84 18.86 -19.90
N SER A 102 -3.65 17.56 -19.70
CA SER A 102 -2.74 16.69 -20.46
C SER A 102 -1.25 16.96 -20.39
N VAL A 103 -0.47 15.97 -19.98
CA VAL A 103 0.96 15.96 -20.29
C VAL A 103 1.09 15.80 -21.81
N PHE A 104 1.69 16.78 -22.48
CA PHE A 104 1.92 16.76 -23.92
C PHE A 104 3.35 16.34 -24.19
N ILE A 105 3.52 15.33 -25.02
CA ILE A 105 4.81 14.76 -25.37
C ILE A 105 4.92 14.73 -26.89
N GLU A 106 5.91 15.43 -27.44
CA GLU A 106 6.08 15.60 -28.88
C GLU A 106 7.52 15.28 -29.30
N ASN A 107 7.66 14.53 -30.40
CA ASN A 107 8.95 14.11 -30.96
C ASN A 107 9.95 13.59 -29.90
N SER A 108 9.47 12.84 -28.91
CA SER A 108 10.27 12.44 -27.74
C SER A 108 10.35 10.93 -27.58
N ASN A 109 11.37 10.42 -26.88
CA ASN A 109 11.50 8.99 -26.56
C ASN A 109 11.45 8.81 -25.04
N VAL A 110 10.52 7.99 -24.55
CA VAL A 110 10.33 7.72 -23.12
C VAL A 110 10.36 6.22 -22.88
N LYS A 111 11.33 5.77 -22.09
CA LYS A 111 11.46 4.33 -21.78
C LYS A 111 10.28 3.80 -20.95
N CYS A 112 9.88 4.53 -19.91
CA CYS A 112 8.78 4.10 -19.03
C CYS A 112 7.96 5.30 -18.56
N LEU A 113 6.66 5.27 -18.77
CA LEU A 113 5.70 6.24 -18.25
C LEU A 113 4.88 5.59 -17.13
N THR A 114 4.82 6.21 -15.96
CA THR A 114 3.97 5.78 -14.84
C THR A 114 2.95 6.86 -14.53
N VAL A 115 1.66 6.50 -14.45
CA VAL A 115 0.56 7.43 -14.14
C VAL A 115 -0.16 6.98 -12.88
N ASN A 116 -0.01 7.77 -11.80
CA ASN A 116 -0.60 7.51 -10.49
C ASN A 116 -1.11 8.81 -9.86
N LYS A 117 -2.30 9.25 -10.29
CA LYS A 117 -2.93 10.47 -9.82
C LYS A 117 -3.91 10.14 -8.68
N GLU A 118 -3.68 10.72 -7.50
CA GLU A 118 -4.50 10.49 -6.30
C GLU A 118 -5.98 10.87 -6.52
N GLU A 119 -6.27 11.98 -7.21
CA GLU A 119 -7.64 12.46 -7.43
C GLU A 119 -7.88 12.90 -8.88
N GLY A 120 -8.96 12.38 -9.50
CA GLY A 120 -9.43 12.74 -10.84
C GLY A 120 -8.71 11.99 -11.98
N SER A 121 -9.07 12.30 -13.23
CA SER A 121 -8.52 11.63 -14.41
C SER A 121 -7.23 12.29 -14.91
N ALA A 122 -6.21 11.50 -15.22
CA ALA A 122 -5.03 11.94 -15.93
C ALA A 122 -5.26 11.93 -17.45
N LYS A 123 -4.54 12.79 -18.17
CA LYS A 123 -4.50 12.74 -19.64
C LYS A 123 -3.06 12.81 -20.12
N ILE A 124 -2.68 11.95 -21.05
CA ILE A 124 -1.36 11.95 -21.70
C ILE A 124 -1.58 12.02 -23.20
N MET A 125 -0.97 12.99 -23.87
CA MET A 125 -1.08 13.16 -25.31
C MET A 125 0.30 13.05 -25.97
N VAL A 126 0.40 12.19 -26.99
CA VAL A 126 1.62 11.98 -27.77
C VAL A 126 1.46 12.46 -29.22
N LYS A 127 2.51 13.07 -29.78
CA LYS A 127 2.54 13.61 -31.14
C LYS A 127 3.84 13.35 -31.90
N GLY A 128 3.77 13.43 -33.22
CA GLY A 128 4.95 13.38 -34.09
C GLY A 128 5.70 12.06 -33.97
N SER A 129 7.02 12.08 -33.92
CA SER A 129 7.85 10.88 -33.85
C SER A 129 7.95 10.28 -32.43
N THR A 130 6.98 10.55 -31.55
CA THR A 130 7.04 10.13 -30.14
C THR A 130 6.90 8.62 -29.98
N GLU A 131 7.71 8.05 -29.10
CA GLU A 131 7.69 6.64 -28.71
C GLU A 131 7.75 6.50 -27.19
N ILE A 132 6.86 5.68 -26.65
CA ILE A 132 6.82 5.31 -25.23
C ILE A 132 6.82 3.78 -25.14
N ASP A 133 7.94 3.22 -24.69
CA ASP A 133 8.15 1.76 -24.72
C ASP A 133 7.21 1.04 -23.76
N ALA A 134 7.13 1.50 -22.51
CA ALA A 134 6.26 0.95 -21.48
C ALA A 134 5.41 2.03 -20.80
N VAL A 135 4.16 1.70 -20.50
CA VAL A 135 3.21 2.55 -19.76
C VAL A 135 2.65 1.75 -18.59
N LYS A 136 2.67 2.30 -17.38
CA LYS A 136 2.04 1.73 -16.18
C LYS A 136 0.93 2.67 -15.70
N ILE A 137 -0.28 2.16 -15.60
CA ILE A 137 -1.48 2.94 -15.27
C ILE A 137 -2.07 2.43 -13.96
N TYR A 138 -2.06 3.29 -12.94
CA TYR A 138 -2.57 3.01 -11.59
C TYR A 138 -3.78 3.89 -11.23
N SER A 139 -4.22 4.77 -12.12
CA SER A 139 -5.32 5.72 -11.91
C SER A 139 -6.07 5.99 -13.23
N ASP A 140 -7.31 6.48 -13.17
CA ASP A 140 -8.13 6.80 -14.35
C ASP A 140 -7.34 7.67 -15.34
N THR A 141 -7.13 7.16 -16.55
CA THR A 141 -6.22 7.76 -17.52
C THR A 141 -6.82 7.78 -18.92
N THR A 142 -6.69 8.92 -19.59
CA THR A 142 -6.86 9.05 -21.04
C THR A 142 -5.51 9.08 -21.72
N LEU A 143 -5.26 8.12 -22.62
CA LEU A 143 -4.11 8.11 -23.52
C LEU A 143 -4.56 8.55 -24.92
N GLU A 144 -3.97 9.62 -25.44
CA GLU A 144 -4.36 10.22 -26.72
C GLU A 144 -3.19 10.30 -27.70
N GLN A 145 -3.38 9.79 -28.92
CA GLN A 145 -2.41 9.86 -30.02
C GLN A 145 -2.91 10.80 -31.11
N GLN A 146 -2.17 11.88 -31.39
CA GLN A 146 -2.53 12.86 -32.42
C GLN A 146 -1.38 13.07 -33.40
N SER A 147 -1.65 13.15 -34.72
CA SER A 147 -0.63 13.40 -35.75
C SER A 147 0.65 12.56 -35.57
N LEU A 148 0.48 11.31 -35.14
CA LEU A 148 1.57 10.44 -34.73
C LEU A 148 2.23 9.81 -35.97
N SER A 149 3.55 9.93 -36.05
CA SER A 149 4.40 9.24 -37.02
C SER A 149 5.33 8.19 -36.37
N GLY A 150 5.54 8.26 -35.06
CA GLY A 150 6.21 7.23 -34.26
C GLY A 150 5.28 6.12 -33.79
N ASN A 151 5.78 5.26 -32.90
CA ASN A 151 5.04 4.12 -32.36
C ASN A 151 4.05 4.49 -31.24
N GLY A 152 4.15 5.68 -30.63
CA GLY A 152 3.22 6.11 -29.58
C GLY A 152 3.31 5.24 -28.34
N PHE A 153 2.17 4.73 -27.84
CA PHE A 153 2.13 3.87 -26.66
C PHE A 153 2.23 2.38 -27.05
N LYS A 154 3.31 1.71 -26.64
CA LYS A 154 3.57 0.33 -27.06
C LYS A 154 3.00 -0.72 -26.10
N ASP A 155 3.66 -0.93 -24.96
CA ASP A 155 3.26 -1.91 -23.94
C ASP A 155 2.63 -1.20 -22.73
N ILE A 156 1.32 -1.36 -22.55
CA ILE A 156 0.57 -0.78 -21.43
C ILE A 156 0.33 -1.86 -20.38
N SER A 157 0.61 -1.58 -19.12
CA SER A 157 0.20 -2.37 -17.96
C SER A 157 -0.83 -1.58 -17.16
N ILE A 158 -1.95 -2.20 -16.81
CA ILE A 158 -3.05 -1.55 -16.10
C ILE A 158 -3.64 -2.48 -15.03
N TYR A 159 -4.07 -1.89 -13.92
CA TYR A 159 -4.85 -2.61 -12.91
C TYR A 159 -6.28 -2.85 -13.36
N LYS A 160 -6.81 -4.04 -13.09
CA LYS A 160 -8.11 -4.54 -13.57
C LYS A 160 -9.26 -3.53 -13.38
N ASP A 161 -9.31 -2.86 -12.24
CA ASP A 161 -10.43 -1.98 -11.90
C ASP A 161 -10.21 -0.50 -12.26
N ILE A 162 -9.14 -0.19 -13.00
CA ILE A 162 -8.82 1.17 -13.42
C ILE A 162 -9.43 1.49 -14.79
N PRO A 163 -10.21 2.59 -14.91
CA PRO A 163 -10.70 3.06 -16.20
C PRO A 163 -9.56 3.51 -17.11
N LEU A 164 -9.67 3.17 -18.40
CA LEU A 164 -8.75 3.64 -19.44
C LEU A 164 -9.54 4.14 -20.64
N SER A 165 -9.19 5.32 -21.13
CA SER A 165 -9.72 5.86 -22.38
C SER A 165 -8.63 6.00 -23.43
N LEU A 166 -8.82 5.36 -24.58
CA LEU A 166 -7.92 5.47 -25.73
C LEU A 166 -8.51 6.44 -26.75
N LYS A 167 -7.74 7.45 -27.16
CA LYS A 167 -8.17 8.47 -28.12
C LYS A 167 -7.18 8.63 -29.27
N THR A 168 -7.72 9.00 -30.43
CA THR A 168 -6.93 9.40 -31.59
C THR A 168 -7.66 10.48 -32.38
N ASP A 169 -6.90 11.32 -33.07
CA ASP A 169 -7.40 12.29 -34.05
C ASP A 169 -8.01 11.66 -35.30
N LYS A 170 -7.76 10.36 -35.53
CA LYS A 170 -8.32 9.59 -36.64
C LYS A 170 -9.71 9.04 -36.29
N LYS A 171 -10.63 9.06 -37.25
CA LYS A 171 -11.91 8.33 -37.11
C LYS A 171 -11.64 6.82 -37.18
N VAL A 172 -11.83 6.10 -36.07
CA VAL A 172 -11.53 4.67 -35.98
C VAL A 172 -12.70 3.87 -35.42
N SER A 173 -12.77 2.59 -35.78
CA SER A 173 -13.56 1.59 -35.05
C SER A 173 -12.63 0.66 -34.29
N TRP A 174 -12.90 0.47 -33.00
CA TRP A 174 -12.08 -0.33 -32.09
C TRP A 174 -12.44 -1.81 -32.14
N SER A 175 -11.45 -2.68 -31.91
CA SER A 175 -11.65 -4.12 -31.71
C SER A 175 -10.53 -4.71 -30.86
N LEU A 176 -10.77 -5.88 -30.25
CA LEU A 176 -9.79 -6.62 -29.45
C LEU A 176 -9.52 -8.01 -30.06
N ASP A 177 -8.37 -8.61 -29.79
CA ASP A 177 -8.09 -10.02 -30.11
C ASP A 177 -8.80 -11.01 -29.15
N LYS A 178 -8.98 -10.63 -27.88
CA LYS A 178 -9.52 -11.48 -26.82
C LYS A 178 -10.69 -10.83 -26.07
N LYS A 179 -11.53 -11.66 -25.47
CA LYS A 179 -12.71 -11.25 -24.68
C LYS A 179 -12.44 -11.06 -23.18
N ILE A 180 -11.19 -10.83 -22.78
CA ILE A 180 -10.79 -10.52 -21.40
C ILE A 180 -10.99 -9.04 -21.03
N ALA A 181 -11.45 -8.24 -21.99
CA ALA A 181 -11.80 -6.83 -21.84
C ALA A 181 -12.90 -6.42 -22.84
N SER A 182 -13.40 -5.20 -22.72
CA SER A 182 -14.26 -4.55 -23.72
C SER A 182 -13.78 -3.15 -24.02
N ILE A 183 -14.01 -2.69 -25.25
CA ILE A 183 -13.80 -1.31 -25.68
C ILE A 183 -15.01 -0.84 -26.48
N ASN A 184 -15.52 0.35 -26.19
CA ASN A 184 -16.67 0.90 -26.92
C ASN A 184 -16.24 1.85 -28.05
N SER A 185 -17.22 2.42 -28.77
CA SER A 185 -16.96 3.33 -29.89
C SER A 185 -16.24 4.62 -29.51
N ARG A 186 -16.28 5.01 -28.22
CA ARG A 186 -15.56 6.18 -27.68
C ARG A 186 -14.13 5.86 -27.24
N GLY A 187 -13.70 4.60 -27.35
CA GLY A 187 -12.38 4.15 -26.91
C GLY A 187 -12.29 3.91 -25.40
N GLU A 188 -13.43 3.84 -24.69
CA GLU A 188 -13.47 3.53 -23.27
C GLU A 188 -13.23 2.03 -23.10
N PHE A 189 -12.11 1.68 -22.48
CA PHE A 189 -11.65 0.33 -22.19
C PHE A 189 -12.03 -0.07 -20.76
N LEU A 190 -12.55 -1.28 -20.61
CA LEU A 190 -12.87 -1.90 -19.32
C LEU A 190 -12.34 -3.33 -19.31
N ALA A 191 -11.44 -3.62 -18.38
CA ALA A 191 -10.94 -4.98 -18.16
C ALA A 191 -12.03 -5.85 -17.51
N LYS A 192 -11.98 -7.16 -17.82
CA LYS A 192 -12.90 -8.16 -17.27
C LYS A 192 -12.15 -9.26 -16.55
N ASP A 193 -10.99 -9.65 -17.08
CA ASP A 193 -10.10 -10.68 -16.54
C ASP A 193 -8.63 -10.27 -16.70
N LEU A 194 -7.75 -10.94 -15.96
CA LEU A 194 -6.29 -10.76 -16.03
C LEU A 194 -5.72 -11.34 -17.34
N GLY A 195 -4.60 -10.79 -17.78
CA GLY A 195 -3.86 -11.29 -18.95
C GLY A 195 -3.55 -10.21 -19.98
N GLU A 196 -3.12 -10.63 -21.17
CA GLU A 196 -2.70 -9.71 -22.24
C GLU A 196 -3.72 -9.67 -23.39
N VAL A 197 -4.10 -8.45 -23.80
CA VAL A 197 -5.01 -8.16 -24.91
C VAL A 197 -4.41 -7.14 -25.86
N ILE A 198 -4.62 -7.31 -27.17
CA ILE A 198 -4.19 -6.37 -28.20
C ILE A 198 -5.40 -5.54 -28.64
N ILE A 199 -5.24 -4.22 -28.62
CA ILE A 199 -6.25 -3.29 -29.14
C ILE A 199 -5.92 -2.94 -30.57
N TYR A 200 -6.91 -3.04 -31.45
CA TYR A 200 -6.80 -2.63 -32.84
C TYR A 200 -7.69 -1.43 -33.12
N ALA A 201 -7.16 -0.52 -33.92
CA ALA A 201 -7.90 0.59 -34.50
C ALA A 201 -8.05 0.36 -36.00
N LYS A 202 -9.29 0.40 -36.50
CA LYS A 202 -9.57 0.32 -37.94
C LYS A 202 -9.92 1.70 -38.48
N ASN A 203 -9.12 2.21 -39.40
CA ASN A 203 -9.36 3.47 -40.13
C ASN A 203 -9.51 3.17 -41.62
N SER A 204 -10.59 3.64 -42.24
CA SER A 204 -10.80 3.52 -43.70
C SER A 204 -10.60 2.10 -44.26
N GLY A 205 -11.00 1.08 -43.50
CA GLY A 205 -10.86 -0.33 -43.89
C GLY A 205 -9.60 -1.03 -43.39
N ILE A 206 -8.54 -0.28 -43.06
CA ILE A 206 -7.25 -0.82 -42.62
C ILE A 206 -7.27 -1.02 -41.11
N LYS A 207 -7.06 -2.25 -40.67
CA LYS A 207 -6.93 -2.61 -39.25
C LYS A 207 -5.45 -2.60 -38.87
N SER A 208 -5.08 -1.80 -37.88
CA SER A 208 -3.72 -1.75 -37.33
C SER A 208 -3.75 -1.98 -35.81
N GLU A 209 -2.68 -2.54 -35.28
CA GLU A 209 -2.46 -2.59 -33.84
C GLU A 209 -2.34 -1.15 -33.31
N PHE A 210 -3.05 -0.86 -32.23
CA PHE A 210 -3.00 0.43 -31.55
C PHE A 210 -2.06 0.38 -30.35
N CYS A 211 -2.21 -0.65 -29.51
CA CYS A 211 -1.35 -0.92 -28.35
C CYS A 211 -1.58 -2.35 -27.84
N LYS A 212 -0.64 -2.85 -27.04
CA LYS A 212 -0.80 -4.07 -26.22
C LYS A 212 -1.10 -3.67 -24.77
N ILE A 213 -2.10 -4.30 -24.15
CA ILE A 213 -2.47 -4.05 -22.76
C ILE A 213 -2.33 -5.35 -21.94
N LYS A 214 -1.50 -5.32 -20.90
CA LYS A 214 -1.40 -6.32 -19.85
C LYS A 214 -2.25 -5.87 -18.65
N ILE A 215 -3.30 -6.63 -18.37
CA ILE A 215 -4.19 -6.43 -17.24
C ILE A 215 -3.63 -7.25 -16.07
N VAL A 216 -3.34 -6.57 -14.97
CA VAL A 216 -2.80 -7.17 -13.74
C VAL A 216 -3.69 -6.81 -12.55
N GLU A 217 -3.55 -7.52 -11.44
CA GLU A 217 -4.19 -7.10 -10.19
C GLU A 217 -3.53 -5.81 -9.68
N PRO A 218 -4.27 -4.92 -9.01
CA PRO A 218 -3.67 -3.86 -8.22
C PRO A 218 -2.62 -4.44 -7.28
N GLU A 219 -1.42 -3.84 -7.26
CA GLU A 219 -0.51 -4.10 -6.13
C GLU A 219 -1.18 -3.48 -4.91
N ILE A 220 -1.57 -4.31 -3.94
CA ILE A 220 -1.99 -3.83 -2.64
C ILE A 220 -0.73 -3.23 -1.99
N PRO A 221 -0.66 -1.92 -1.76
CA PRO A 221 0.48 -1.32 -1.09
C PRO A 221 0.67 -1.98 0.28
N THR A 222 1.92 -2.09 0.74
CA THR A 222 2.19 -2.63 2.07
C THR A 222 1.47 -1.80 3.13
N ILE A 223 0.52 -2.40 3.85
CA ILE A 223 -0.25 -1.73 4.89
C ILE A 223 0.61 -1.64 6.16
N LYS A 224 0.67 -0.47 6.80
CA LYS A 224 1.53 -0.23 7.96
C LYS A 224 0.68 0.10 9.19
N ILE A 225 0.79 -0.75 10.21
CA ILE A 225 -0.01 -0.69 11.43
C ILE A 225 0.90 -0.56 12.65
N LEU A 226 0.68 0.48 13.46
CA LEU A 226 1.33 0.66 14.75
C LEU A 226 0.30 0.60 15.88
N ALA A 227 0.50 -0.27 16.86
CA ALA A 227 -0.23 -0.22 18.13
C ALA A 227 0.60 0.48 19.20
N ILE A 228 -0.01 1.44 19.91
CA ILE A 228 0.54 2.04 21.13
C ILE A 228 -0.26 1.49 22.30
N GLY A 229 0.38 0.62 23.08
CA GLY A 229 -0.34 -0.09 24.13
C GLY A 229 0.56 -0.86 25.09
N ASN A 230 0.17 -2.10 25.33
CA ASN A 230 0.67 -2.93 26.40
C ASN A 230 0.56 -4.43 26.00
N SER A 231 0.58 -5.33 26.98
CA SER A 231 0.46 -6.76 26.72
C SER A 231 -0.81 -7.16 25.94
N PHE A 232 -1.90 -6.39 26.04
CA PHE A 232 -3.13 -6.65 25.28
C PHE A 232 -2.97 -6.26 23.80
N SER A 233 -2.24 -5.18 23.47
CA SER A 233 -1.96 -4.85 22.07
C SER A 233 -1.01 -5.86 21.45
N ASN A 234 -0.05 -6.39 22.23
CA ASN A 234 0.77 -7.52 21.81
C ASN A 234 -0.11 -8.73 21.47
N ASP A 235 -1.04 -9.11 22.34
CA ASP A 235 -1.93 -10.24 22.12
C ASP A 235 -2.87 -10.07 20.90
N SER A 236 -3.25 -8.84 20.54
CA SER A 236 -4.06 -8.59 19.34
C SER A 236 -3.25 -8.47 18.05
N LEU A 237 -1.97 -8.08 18.12
CA LEU A 237 -1.20 -7.71 16.93
C LEU A 237 -0.18 -8.77 16.51
N SER A 238 0.31 -9.62 17.42
CA SER A 238 1.47 -10.48 17.17
C SER A 238 1.31 -11.49 16.03
N MET A 239 0.08 -11.79 15.62
CA MET A 239 -0.24 -12.71 14.52
C MET A 239 -0.71 -12.00 13.25
N VAL A 240 -0.92 -10.69 13.27
CA VAL A 240 -1.50 -9.95 12.13
C VAL A 240 -0.61 -10.06 10.88
N TYR A 241 0.72 -10.04 11.07
CA TYR A 241 1.66 -10.24 9.98
C TYR A 241 1.48 -11.58 9.27
N ASP A 242 1.46 -12.69 10.03
CA ASP A 242 1.34 -14.03 9.45
C ASP A 242 -0.07 -14.27 8.86
N ILE A 243 -1.11 -13.73 9.50
CA ILE A 243 -2.49 -13.75 8.98
C ILE A 243 -2.57 -13.06 7.62
N ALA A 244 -2.10 -11.81 7.51
CA ALA A 244 -2.15 -11.04 6.27
C ALA A 244 -1.30 -11.69 5.17
N LYS A 245 -0.09 -12.12 5.50
CA LYS A 245 0.80 -12.80 4.57
C LYS A 245 0.19 -14.08 4.01
N SER A 246 -0.55 -14.83 4.84
CA SER A 246 -1.23 -16.05 4.39
C SER A 246 -2.36 -15.80 3.39
N ALA A 247 -2.90 -14.58 3.37
CA ALA A 247 -3.88 -14.09 2.40
C ALA A 247 -3.26 -13.31 1.24
N GLY A 248 -1.92 -13.34 1.09
CA GLY A 248 -1.22 -12.65 0.01
C GLY A 248 -1.14 -11.13 0.16
N ILE A 249 -1.32 -10.61 1.37
CA ILE A 249 -1.25 -9.17 1.65
C ILE A 249 0.05 -8.86 2.40
N ASP A 250 0.81 -7.90 1.90
CA ASP A 250 2.00 -7.39 2.57
C ASP A 250 1.60 -6.39 3.65
N VAL A 251 2.15 -6.58 4.86
CA VAL A 251 1.91 -5.72 6.01
C VAL A 251 3.21 -5.48 6.79
N ILE A 252 3.35 -4.29 7.36
CA ILE A 252 4.28 -4.01 8.46
C ILE A 252 3.41 -3.82 9.70
N ALA A 253 3.59 -4.68 10.71
CA ALA A 253 2.90 -4.55 11.98
C ALA A 253 3.93 -4.19 13.06
N ALA A 254 3.59 -3.24 13.94
CA ALA A 254 4.45 -2.87 15.05
C ALA A 254 3.66 -2.60 16.32
N ASN A 255 4.24 -2.96 17.46
CA ASN A 255 3.68 -2.77 18.78
C ASN A 255 4.67 -2.00 19.66
N LEU A 256 4.29 -0.80 20.09
CA LEU A 256 4.98 -0.03 21.09
C LEU A 256 4.45 -0.44 22.47
N ASN A 257 5.09 -1.46 23.04
CA ASN A 257 4.64 -2.11 24.27
C ASN A 257 5.18 -1.43 25.52
N PHE A 258 4.31 -1.10 26.47
CA PHE A 258 4.66 -0.91 27.87
C PHE A 258 3.66 -1.65 28.76
N ASN A 259 4.11 -2.70 29.45
CA ASN A 259 3.23 -3.59 30.22
C ASN A 259 2.40 -2.83 31.25
N GLY A 260 1.09 -3.12 31.30
CA GLY A 260 0.14 -2.45 32.22
C GLY A 260 -0.08 -0.96 31.96
N CYS A 261 0.42 -0.41 30.85
CA CYS A 261 0.33 1.02 30.59
C CYS A 261 -1.11 1.46 30.33
N SER A 262 -1.51 2.54 31.00
CA SER A 262 -2.80 3.22 30.83
C SER A 262 -2.67 4.39 29.85
N LEU A 263 -3.80 4.91 29.35
CA LEU A 263 -3.80 6.13 28.53
C LEU A 263 -3.13 7.31 29.24
N GLN A 264 -3.32 7.46 30.55
CA GLN A 264 -2.65 8.50 31.35
C GLN A 264 -1.13 8.34 31.32
N THR A 265 -0.66 7.12 31.57
CA THR A 265 0.79 6.82 31.56
C THR A 265 1.39 7.01 30.17
N HIS A 266 0.67 6.61 29.12
CA HIS A 266 1.07 6.87 27.74
C HIS A 266 1.24 8.36 27.47
N TRP A 267 0.28 9.20 27.91
CA TRP A 267 0.36 10.65 27.75
C TRP A 267 1.56 11.25 28.50
N ILE A 268 1.79 10.85 29.75
CA ILE A 268 2.96 11.29 30.53
C ILE A 268 4.25 10.96 29.78
N ASN A 269 4.34 9.74 29.25
CA ASN A 269 5.52 9.30 28.50
C ASN A 269 5.69 10.04 27.16
N ALA A 270 4.60 10.33 26.45
CA ALA A 270 4.64 11.08 25.20
C ALA A 270 5.07 12.54 25.44
N SER A 271 4.41 13.22 26.36
CA SER A 271 4.67 14.63 26.71
C SER A 271 6.06 14.87 27.30
N SER A 272 6.62 13.88 27.99
CA SER A 272 7.99 13.95 28.55
C SER A 272 9.04 13.28 27.66
N ASN A 273 8.63 12.73 26.51
CA ASN A 273 9.48 11.95 25.60
C ASN A 273 10.26 10.81 26.30
N ASN A 274 9.61 10.11 27.25
CA ASN A 274 10.23 9.04 28.02
C ASN A 274 10.47 7.78 27.17
N ALA A 275 11.65 7.19 27.31
CA ALA A 275 12.10 6.03 26.56
C ALA A 275 11.83 4.69 27.31
N TYR A 276 10.57 4.40 27.63
CA TYR A 276 10.19 3.23 28.44
C TYR A 276 9.64 2.04 27.65
N TYR A 277 9.41 2.20 26.36
CA TYR A 277 8.72 1.19 25.57
C TYR A 277 9.70 0.14 25.03
N THR A 278 9.19 -1.08 24.86
CA THR A 278 9.79 -2.07 23.95
C THR A 278 9.03 -2.00 22.64
N TYR A 279 9.73 -1.65 21.56
CA TYR A 279 9.19 -1.58 20.22
C TYR A 279 9.40 -2.92 19.51
N GLN A 280 8.30 -3.61 19.20
CA GLN A 280 8.29 -4.88 18.47
C GLN A 280 7.80 -4.60 17.05
N LYS A 281 8.47 -5.13 16.02
CA LYS A 281 8.13 -4.89 14.61
C LYS A 281 8.25 -6.18 13.82
N TRP A 282 7.19 -6.50 13.06
CA TRP A 282 7.11 -7.63 12.14
C TRP A 282 7.15 -7.12 10.71
N THR A 283 8.10 -7.64 9.93
CA THR A 283 8.33 -7.28 8.52
C THR A 283 8.62 -8.54 7.70
N SER A 284 8.87 -8.39 6.38
CA SER A 284 9.41 -9.46 5.53
C SER A 284 10.64 -10.17 6.11
N ASP A 285 11.46 -9.43 6.85
CA ASP A 285 12.72 -9.90 7.41
C ASP A 285 12.52 -10.66 8.75
N GLY A 286 11.27 -10.74 9.22
CA GLY A 286 10.87 -11.37 10.47
C GLY A 286 10.56 -10.39 11.59
N MET A 287 10.42 -10.92 12.80
CA MET A 287 10.14 -10.15 14.01
C MET A 287 11.44 -9.61 14.62
N SER A 288 11.45 -8.32 14.93
CA SER A 288 12.53 -7.65 15.67
C SER A 288 11.97 -6.94 16.91
N GLN A 289 12.81 -6.74 17.93
CA GLN A 289 12.46 -5.96 19.11
C GLN A 289 13.59 -5.02 19.53
N LYS A 290 13.23 -3.81 19.96
CA LYS A 290 14.15 -2.78 20.45
C LYS A 290 13.63 -2.23 21.78
N PRO A 291 14.35 -2.39 22.91
CA PRO A 291 13.96 -1.80 24.18
C PRO A 291 14.28 -0.29 24.22
N LYS A 292 13.82 0.38 25.28
CA LYS A 292 14.10 1.78 25.59
C LYS A 292 13.78 2.74 24.43
N GLN A 293 12.63 2.55 23.81
CA GLN A 293 12.13 3.42 22.74
C GLN A 293 11.16 4.47 23.30
N THR A 294 11.06 5.60 22.60
CA THR A 294 10.06 6.65 22.87
C THR A 294 8.84 6.46 21.97
N MET A 295 7.72 7.10 22.31
CA MET A 295 6.56 7.14 21.41
C MET A 295 6.88 7.90 20.11
N LYS A 296 7.62 9.01 20.22
CA LYS A 296 8.01 9.82 19.07
C LYS A 296 8.83 9.03 18.05
N THR A 297 9.80 8.23 18.51
CA THR A 297 10.62 7.40 17.62
C THR A 297 9.80 6.36 16.87
N ALA A 298 8.80 5.76 17.51
CA ALA A 298 7.94 4.78 16.83
C ALA A 298 6.98 5.44 15.83
N LEU A 299 6.43 6.62 16.16
CA LEU A 299 5.55 7.37 15.26
C LEU A 299 6.25 7.87 13.99
N LEU A 300 7.56 8.12 14.06
CA LEU A 300 8.39 8.56 12.94
C LEU A 300 9.11 7.42 12.20
N ASP A 301 8.94 6.16 12.64
CA ASP A 301 9.62 4.99 12.07
C ASP A 301 9.08 4.63 10.68
N GLU A 302 7.79 4.86 10.44
CA GLU A 302 7.12 4.62 9.16
C GLU A 302 6.08 5.72 8.89
N ASP A 303 5.70 5.89 7.63
CA ASP A 303 4.45 6.58 7.28
C ASP A 303 3.28 5.62 7.54
N TRP A 304 2.84 5.58 8.80
CA TRP A 304 1.81 4.63 9.27
C TRP A 304 0.45 4.90 8.64
N ASP A 305 -0.19 3.86 8.10
CA ASP A 305 -1.57 3.94 7.62
C ASP A 305 -2.56 3.92 8.80
N TYR A 306 -2.27 3.09 9.81
CA TYR A 306 -3.10 2.95 11.01
C TYR A 306 -2.30 3.06 12.29
N ILE A 307 -2.84 3.80 13.25
CA ILE A 307 -2.35 3.84 14.62
C ILE A 307 -3.46 3.44 15.59
N ILE A 308 -3.22 2.35 16.32
CA ILE A 308 -4.14 1.75 17.27
C ILE A 308 -3.83 2.26 18.68
N LEU A 309 -4.84 2.81 19.35
CA LEU A 309 -4.80 3.16 20.77
C LEU A 309 -5.71 2.24 21.58
N GLN A 310 -5.40 2.07 22.87
CA GLN A 310 -6.25 1.32 23.80
C GLN A 310 -6.04 1.76 25.25
N GLN A 311 -6.99 1.43 26.10
CA GLN A 311 -6.88 1.60 27.55
C GLN A 311 -6.30 0.35 28.24
N TYR A 312 -5.69 0.55 29.42
CA TYR A 312 -5.37 -0.52 30.36
C TYR A 312 -6.62 -1.35 30.71
N SER A 313 -6.48 -2.67 30.78
CA SER A 313 -7.60 -3.60 30.87
C SER A 313 -8.43 -3.45 32.15
N GLY A 314 -7.82 -3.06 33.28
CA GLY A 314 -8.57 -2.75 34.50
C GLY A 314 -9.49 -1.54 34.36
N TYR A 315 -9.15 -0.61 33.47
CA TYR A 315 -9.86 0.67 33.25
C TYR A 315 -10.69 0.71 31.96
N SER A 316 -10.69 -0.36 31.17
CA SER A 316 -11.27 -0.40 29.82
C SER A 316 -12.79 -0.20 29.79
N GLY A 317 -13.50 -0.48 30.88
CA GLY A 317 -14.92 -0.19 31.05
C GLY A 317 -15.23 1.04 31.92
N ILE A 318 -14.23 1.90 32.19
CA ILE A 318 -14.37 3.08 33.07
C ILE A 318 -14.08 4.34 32.26
N TYR A 319 -15.13 4.92 31.70
CA TYR A 319 -15.06 6.06 30.78
C TYR A 319 -14.25 7.27 31.29
N THR A 320 -14.34 7.60 32.57
CA THR A 320 -13.62 8.75 33.14
C THR A 320 -12.10 8.62 33.01
N THR A 321 -11.56 7.40 32.91
CA THR A 321 -10.11 7.15 32.74
C THR A 321 -9.60 7.41 31.32
N PHE A 322 -10.50 7.55 30.34
CA PHE A 322 -10.15 7.92 28.97
C PHE A 322 -9.89 9.42 28.85
N LYS A 323 -10.51 10.24 29.72
CA LYS A 323 -10.38 11.69 29.70
C LYS A 323 -9.30 12.20 30.67
N PRO A 324 -8.55 13.24 30.30
CA PRO A 324 -8.45 13.86 28.97
C PRO A 324 -7.49 13.11 28.01
N TYR A 325 -6.89 12.02 28.48
CA TYR A 325 -5.68 11.42 27.92
C TYR A 325 -5.84 10.87 26.50
N LEU A 326 -7.00 10.31 26.14
CA LEU A 326 -7.23 9.83 24.79
C LEU A 326 -7.11 10.97 23.76
N ASN A 327 -7.71 12.13 24.05
CA ASN A 327 -7.68 13.28 23.14
C ASN A 327 -6.27 13.89 23.05
N TYR A 328 -5.52 13.90 24.15
CA TYR A 328 -4.13 14.36 24.14
C TYR A 328 -3.24 13.44 23.30
N LEU A 329 -3.40 12.12 23.44
CA LEU A 329 -2.68 11.14 22.63
C LEU A 329 -3.08 11.22 21.15
N ALA A 330 -4.38 11.32 20.85
CA ALA A 330 -4.86 11.47 19.48
C ALA A 330 -4.26 12.72 18.81
N SER A 331 -4.22 13.85 19.53
CA SER A 331 -3.62 15.10 19.03
C SER A 331 -2.11 14.95 18.79
N TYR A 332 -1.39 14.35 19.75
CA TYR A 332 0.05 14.11 19.65
C TYR A 332 0.41 13.18 18.48
N VAL A 333 -0.36 12.12 18.29
CA VAL A 333 -0.20 11.21 17.15
C VAL A 333 -0.43 11.95 15.83
N LYS A 334 -1.51 12.74 15.72
CA LYS A 334 -1.82 13.48 14.50
C LYS A 334 -0.81 14.59 14.17
N GLU A 335 -0.09 15.10 15.16
CA GLU A 335 1.02 16.04 14.93
C GLU A 335 2.21 15.35 14.23
N LEU A 336 2.54 14.12 14.62
CA LEU A 336 3.72 13.40 14.12
C LEU A 336 3.43 12.47 12.93
N SER A 337 2.21 11.97 12.83
CA SER A 337 1.73 11.05 11.79
C SER A 337 0.37 11.56 11.26
N PRO A 338 0.34 12.70 10.55
CA PRO A 338 -0.91 13.38 10.16
C PRO A 338 -1.83 12.53 9.28
N ASN A 339 -1.24 11.70 8.42
CA ASN A 339 -1.96 10.84 7.47
C ASN A 339 -2.53 9.58 8.13
N ALA A 340 -1.99 9.15 9.28
CA ALA A 340 -2.38 7.89 9.92
C ALA A 340 -3.83 7.92 10.42
N ASN A 341 -4.63 6.92 10.04
CA ASN A 341 -5.96 6.72 10.59
C ASN A 341 -5.88 6.22 12.03
N LEU A 342 -6.46 6.97 12.96
CA LEU A 342 -6.55 6.53 14.35
C LEU A 342 -7.64 5.47 14.49
N SER A 343 -7.37 4.47 15.31
CA SER A 343 -8.32 3.41 15.65
C SER A 343 -8.23 3.07 17.14
N LEU A 344 -9.30 2.49 17.69
CA LEU A 344 -9.35 2.00 19.06
C LEU A 344 -9.49 0.48 19.08
N ASN A 345 -8.56 -0.20 19.76
CA ASN A 345 -8.71 -1.62 20.07
C ASN A 345 -9.62 -1.78 21.29
N MET A 346 -10.89 -2.10 21.04
CA MET A 346 -11.84 -2.43 22.10
C MET A 346 -11.48 -3.79 22.67
N THR A 347 -10.80 -3.80 23.80
CA THR A 347 -10.28 -5.00 24.46
C THR A 347 -11.38 -5.90 25.05
N TRP A 348 -11.01 -7.06 25.58
CA TRP A 348 -11.93 -8.08 26.07
C TRP A 348 -12.14 -8.03 27.59
N ALA A 349 -13.26 -8.61 28.03
CA ALA A 349 -13.50 -8.91 29.43
C ALA A 349 -12.62 -10.07 29.91
N TYR A 350 -12.34 -10.11 31.20
CA TYR A 350 -11.59 -11.20 31.85
C TYR A 350 -12.37 -12.53 31.83
N ALA A 351 -11.68 -13.64 32.12
CA ALA A 351 -12.31 -14.94 32.32
C ALA A 351 -13.31 -14.88 33.49
N SER A 352 -14.33 -15.74 33.47
CA SER A 352 -15.43 -15.68 34.44
C SER A 352 -14.97 -15.83 35.90
N ASP A 353 -13.91 -16.59 36.16
CA ASP A 353 -13.31 -16.86 37.48
C ASP A 353 -11.99 -16.09 37.73
N SER A 354 -11.65 -15.13 36.88
CA SER A 354 -10.40 -14.37 36.96
C SER A 354 -10.13 -13.82 38.37
N SER A 355 -8.91 -14.04 38.87
CA SER A 355 -8.50 -13.59 40.20
C SER A 355 -8.04 -12.12 40.22
N HIS A 356 -7.82 -11.50 39.06
CA HIS A 356 -7.27 -10.14 38.90
C HIS A 356 -8.02 -9.12 39.76
N SER A 357 -7.29 -8.29 40.52
CA SER A 357 -7.86 -7.35 41.51
C SER A 357 -8.89 -6.40 40.88
N ASP A 358 -8.55 -5.82 39.74
CA ASP A 358 -9.39 -4.83 39.04
C ASP A 358 -10.71 -5.41 38.52
N TYR A 359 -10.84 -6.75 38.46
CA TYR A 359 -12.11 -7.38 38.14
C TYR A 359 -13.18 -7.06 39.19
N GLY A 360 -12.77 -6.70 40.41
CA GLY A 360 -13.66 -6.19 41.46
C GLY A 360 -14.46 -4.96 41.04
N SER A 361 -13.91 -4.07 40.21
CA SER A 361 -14.62 -2.90 39.66
C SER A 361 -15.82 -3.29 38.79
N TYR A 362 -15.81 -4.52 38.28
CA TYR A 362 -16.87 -5.11 37.46
C TYR A 362 -17.66 -6.19 38.21
N ARG A 363 -17.61 -6.18 39.55
CA ARG A 363 -18.26 -7.15 40.43
C ARG A 363 -17.86 -8.59 40.14
N ARG A 364 -16.64 -8.79 39.63
CA ARG A 364 -16.11 -10.09 39.20
C ARG A 364 -17.07 -10.83 38.26
N ASN A 365 -17.64 -10.11 37.30
CA ASN A 365 -18.62 -10.65 36.36
C ASN A 365 -18.27 -10.29 34.91
N GLN A 366 -18.11 -11.32 34.07
CA GLN A 366 -17.58 -11.17 32.71
C GLN A 366 -18.53 -10.36 31.82
N ASP A 367 -19.83 -10.64 31.89
CA ASP A 367 -20.84 -9.94 31.12
C ASP A 367 -20.94 -8.46 31.54
N THR A 368 -20.83 -8.18 32.85
CA THR A 368 -20.78 -6.81 33.38
C THR A 368 -19.56 -6.06 32.84
N MET A 369 -18.39 -6.69 32.86
CA MET A 369 -17.16 -6.09 32.33
C MET A 369 -17.26 -5.86 30.82
N TYR A 370 -17.70 -6.85 30.04
CA TYR A 370 -17.88 -6.72 28.59
C TYR A 370 -18.82 -5.57 28.23
N LYS A 371 -20.00 -5.50 28.85
CA LYS A 371 -20.98 -4.43 28.59
C LYS A 371 -20.42 -3.06 28.95
N ALA A 372 -19.66 -2.96 30.05
CA ALA A 372 -19.00 -1.72 30.44
C ALA A 372 -17.94 -1.29 29.42
N ILE A 373 -17.12 -2.22 28.94
CA ILE A 373 -16.11 -1.98 27.90
C ILE A 373 -16.77 -1.52 26.60
N ALA A 374 -17.74 -2.28 26.09
CA ALA A 374 -18.41 -1.96 24.82
C ALA A 374 -19.05 -0.57 24.84
N LYS A 375 -19.77 -0.24 25.92
CA LYS A 375 -20.35 1.09 26.12
C LYS A 375 -19.28 2.18 26.21
N THR A 376 -18.19 1.93 26.95
CA THR A 376 -17.12 2.90 27.16
C THR A 376 -16.39 3.22 25.87
N TYR A 377 -16.03 2.21 25.07
CA TYR A 377 -15.35 2.41 23.79
C TYR A 377 -16.26 3.07 22.76
N GLN A 378 -17.56 2.75 22.73
CA GLN A 378 -18.52 3.46 21.90
C GLN A 378 -18.54 4.95 22.23
N GLN A 379 -18.66 5.30 23.52
CA GLN A 379 -18.64 6.70 23.95
C GLN A 379 -17.29 7.38 23.69
N ALA A 380 -16.17 6.69 23.89
CA ALA A 380 -14.83 7.23 23.68
C ALA A 380 -14.56 7.52 22.19
N ALA A 381 -15.01 6.63 21.30
CA ALA A 381 -14.92 6.81 19.85
C ALA A 381 -15.68 8.06 19.40
N ASP A 382 -16.95 8.18 19.80
CA ASP A 382 -17.82 9.31 19.45
C ASP A 382 -17.22 10.66 19.88
N GLU A 383 -16.73 10.74 21.12
CA GLU A 383 -16.21 12.00 21.67
C GLU A 383 -14.80 12.37 21.19
N SER A 384 -13.96 11.39 20.89
CA SER A 384 -12.61 11.61 20.32
C SER A 384 -12.61 11.77 18.79
N LYS A 385 -13.75 11.50 18.14
CA LYS A 385 -13.91 11.42 16.67
C LYS A 385 -13.03 10.35 16.02
N ILE A 386 -12.61 9.34 16.78
CA ILE A 386 -11.90 8.18 16.26
C ILE A 386 -12.95 7.19 15.77
N GLN A 387 -13.13 7.07 14.45
CA GLN A 387 -14.24 6.34 13.85
C GLN A 387 -14.02 4.82 13.79
N ILE A 388 -12.76 4.39 13.75
CA ILE A 388 -12.42 2.98 13.57
C ILE A 388 -12.34 2.29 14.94
N ILE A 389 -13.21 1.31 15.16
CA ILE A 389 -13.21 0.44 16.35
C ILE A 389 -12.85 -0.97 15.91
N ILE A 390 -11.81 -1.53 16.51
CA ILE A 390 -11.42 -2.93 16.32
C ILE A 390 -12.09 -3.74 17.45
N PRO A 391 -13.13 -4.54 17.16
CA PRO A 391 -14.00 -5.10 18.19
C PRO A 391 -13.47 -6.40 18.80
N CYS A 392 -12.17 -6.47 19.15
CA CYS A 392 -11.54 -7.67 19.71
C CYS A 392 -12.32 -8.23 20.91
N GLY A 393 -12.83 -7.37 21.78
CA GLY A 393 -13.65 -7.74 22.93
C GLY A 393 -14.93 -8.46 22.57
N THR A 394 -15.61 -8.01 21.52
CA THR A 394 -16.82 -8.69 21.02
C THR A 394 -16.47 -9.99 20.31
N SER A 395 -15.36 -10.06 19.56
CA SER A 395 -14.92 -11.32 18.94
C SER A 395 -14.64 -12.40 19.99
N ILE A 396 -13.93 -12.05 21.07
CA ILE A 396 -13.69 -12.96 22.20
C ILE A 396 -15.00 -13.32 22.91
N GLN A 397 -15.89 -12.36 23.14
CA GLN A 397 -17.16 -12.63 23.81
C GLN A 397 -18.10 -13.51 22.96
N ASN A 398 -18.12 -13.33 21.63
CA ASN A 398 -18.80 -14.22 20.68
C ASN A 398 -18.22 -15.63 20.75
N ALA A 399 -16.89 -15.75 20.71
CA ALA A 399 -16.20 -17.03 20.77
C ALA A 399 -16.51 -17.78 22.08
N ARG A 400 -16.59 -17.07 23.21
CA ARG A 400 -16.98 -17.65 24.52
C ARG A 400 -18.41 -18.20 24.56
N THR A 401 -19.28 -17.82 23.62
CA THR A 401 -20.62 -18.44 23.51
C THR A 401 -20.61 -19.82 22.85
N ASN A 402 -19.52 -20.17 22.15
CA ASN A 402 -19.30 -21.50 21.61
C ASN A 402 -18.62 -22.37 22.68
N PRO A 403 -19.21 -23.53 23.09
CA PRO A 403 -18.68 -24.33 24.18
C PRO A 403 -17.28 -24.90 23.90
N TYR A 404 -16.94 -25.19 22.64
CA TYR A 404 -15.64 -25.75 22.26
C TYR A 404 -14.54 -24.68 22.29
N LEU A 405 -14.81 -23.48 21.77
CA LEU A 405 -13.87 -22.37 21.88
C LEU A 405 -13.71 -21.92 23.35
N LYS A 406 -14.80 -21.87 24.10
CA LYS A 406 -14.79 -21.49 25.50
C LYS A 406 -13.89 -22.41 26.35
N SER A 407 -13.80 -23.70 26.02
CA SER A 407 -12.94 -24.64 26.76
C SER A 407 -11.42 -24.50 26.48
N ILE A 408 -11.01 -23.62 25.57
CA ILE A 408 -9.58 -23.43 25.26
C ILE A 408 -8.96 -22.48 26.28
N GLY A 409 -7.90 -22.94 26.95
CA GLY A 409 -7.27 -22.20 28.04
C GLY A 409 -8.26 -21.93 29.17
N ASP A 410 -8.15 -20.75 29.77
CA ASP A 410 -9.09 -20.23 30.74
C ASP A 410 -10.08 -19.27 30.04
N GLU A 411 -11.08 -19.82 29.38
CA GLU A 411 -12.04 -19.07 28.56
C GLU A 411 -11.38 -18.16 27.51
N LEU A 412 -10.49 -18.75 26.70
CA LEU A 412 -9.62 -18.11 25.70
C LEU A 412 -8.52 -17.21 26.29
N THR A 413 -8.30 -17.27 27.60
CA THR A 413 -7.18 -16.60 28.29
C THR A 413 -6.13 -17.61 28.74
N ARG A 414 -4.93 -17.14 29.09
CA ARG A 414 -3.86 -17.98 29.67
C ARG A 414 -3.71 -17.83 31.19
N ASP A 415 -4.21 -16.74 31.74
CA ASP A 415 -4.03 -16.34 33.14
C ASP A 415 -5.26 -15.60 33.70
N GLY A 416 -6.43 -15.81 33.10
CA GLY A 416 -7.69 -15.16 33.47
C GLY A 416 -7.91 -13.79 32.85
N PHE A 417 -6.95 -13.23 32.10
CA PHE A 417 -7.13 -11.93 31.46
C PHE A 417 -6.34 -11.72 30.17
N HIS A 418 -5.10 -12.19 30.05
CA HIS A 418 -4.38 -12.16 28.78
C HIS A 418 -4.78 -13.33 27.90
N LEU A 419 -4.77 -13.15 26.58
CA LEU A 419 -5.27 -14.19 25.67
C LEU A 419 -4.39 -15.43 25.67
N ASN A 420 -5.02 -16.58 25.50
CA ASN A 420 -4.33 -17.82 25.19
C ASN A 420 -3.44 -17.59 23.94
N GLU A 421 -2.22 -18.12 23.98
CA GLU A 421 -1.19 -17.78 22.99
C GLU A 421 -1.48 -18.27 21.57
N GLU A 422 -2.43 -19.19 21.42
CA GLU A 422 -2.88 -19.69 20.13
C GLU A 422 -4.25 -19.09 19.76
N MET A 423 -5.35 -19.77 20.11
CA MET A 423 -6.69 -19.45 19.61
C MET A 423 -7.17 -18.05 20.05
N GLY A 424 -6.84 -17.65 21.29
CA GLY A 424 -7.21 -16.33 21.81
C GLY A 424 -6.57 -15.22 20.98
N ARG A 425 -5.24 -15.23 20.87
CA ARG A 425 -4.47 -14.28 20.04
C ARG A 425 -4.90 -14.33 18.57
N TYR A 426 -5.21 -15.51 18.04
CA TYR A 426 -5.66 -15.66 16.66
C TYR A 426 -7.01 -14.99 16.40
N ILE A 427 -7.99 -15.16 17.29
CA ILE A 427 -9.28 -14.46 17.17
C ILE A 427 -9.09 -12.94 17.20
N ALA A 428 -8.23 -12.43 18.08
CA ALA A 428 -7.92 -11.00 18.14
C ALA A 428 -7.18 -10.51 16.88
N GLY A 429 -6.17 -11.25 16.41
CA GLY A 429 -5.43 -10.95 15.19
C GLY A 429 -6.29 -10.97 13.93
N LEU A 430 -7.19 -11.95 13.79
CA LEU A 430 -8.19 -11.99 12.72
C LEU A 430 -9.13 -10.78 12.78
N THR A 431 -9.46 -10.30 13.99
CA THR A 431 -10.31 -9.12 14.17
C THR A 431 -9.59 -7.85 13.70
N VAL A 432 -8.31 -7.68 14.03
CA VAL A 432 -7.49 -6.57 13.52
C VAL A 432 -7.38 -6.63 12.01
N PHE A 433 -7.05 -7.81 11.45
CA PHE A 433 -6.95 -8.04 10.02
C PHE A 433 -8.24 -7.71 9.28
N GLU A 434 -9.36 -8.30 9.69
CA GLU A 434 -10.66 -8.07 9.05
C GLU A 434 -11.08 -6.60 9.15
N THR A 435 -10.85 -5.95 10.29
CA THR A 435 -11.24 -4.54 10.47
C THR A 435 -10.36 -3.62 9.63
N LEU A 436 -9.05 -3.60 9.86
CA LEU A 436 -8.16 -2.60 9.26
C LEU A 436 -7.72 -2.93 7.85
N ILE A 437 -7.47 -4.20 7.56
CA ILE A 437 -6.88 -4.60 6.27
C ILE A 437 -7.98 -4.92 5.26
N VAL A 438 -9.01 -5.67 5.64
CA VAL A 438 -10.06 -6.04 4.67
C VAL A 438 -11.07 -4.92 4.49
N ASN A 439 -11.68 -4.45 5.58
CA ASN A 439 -12.82 -3.52 5.49
C ASN A 439 -12.42 -2.06 5.22
N GLU A 440 -11.43 -1.51 5.94
CA GLU A 440 -11.02 -0.11 5.74
C GLU A 440 -10.34 0.11 4.38
N GLU A 441 -9.43 -0.80 3.96
CA GLU A 441 -8.79 -0.74 2.64
C GLU A 441 -9.69 -1.26 1.49
N LYS A 442 -10.84 -1.84 1.82
CA LYS A 442 -11.80 -2.43 0.86
C LYS A 442 -11.16 -3.49 -0.04
N ILE A 443 -10.28 -4.30 0.54
CA ILE A 443 -9.61 -5.39 -0.16
C ILE A 443 -10.57 -6.57 -0.26
N ASN A 444 -10.69 -7.15 -1.46
CA ASN A 444 -11.53 -8.32 -1.69
C ASN A 444 -10.81 -9.60 -1.22
N VAL A 445 -10.84 -9.86 0.08
CA VAL A 445 -10.34 -11.08 0.71
C VAL A 445 -11.47 -11.78 1.46
N ASP A 446 -11.59 -13.09 1.25
CA ASP A 446 -12.47 -13.97 2.02
C ASP A 446 -11.73 -14.54 3.22
N LEU A 447 -12.10 -14.08 4.42
CA LEU A 447 -11.52 -14.54 5.69
C LEU A 447 -11.50 -16.08 5.81
N TYR A 448 -12.45 -16.81 5.23
CA TYR A 448 -12.56 -18.27 5.35
C TYR A 448 -11.59 -19.00 4.45
N ASN A 449 -11.47 -18.55 3.20
CA ASN A 449 -10.77 -19.27 2.14
C ASN A 449 -9.34 -18.75 1.91
N ASP A 450 -9.12 -17.45 2.01
CA ASP A 450 -7.85 -16.83 1.67
C ASP A 450 -6.90 -16.76 2.87
N VAL A 451 -7.41 -16.58 4.09
CA VAL A 451 -6.58 -16.66 5.30
C VAL A 451 -6.30 -18.12 5.66
N THR A 452 -5.11 -18.59 5.28
CA THR A 452 -4.65 -19.97 5.49
C THR A 452 -3.81 -20.16 6.76
N PHE A 453 -3.36 -19.07 7.41
CA PHE A 453 -2.64 -19.15 8.67
C PHE A 453 -3.54 -19.71 9.79
N ILE A 454 -3.00 -20.69 10.52
CA ILE A 454 -3.61 -21.36 11.67
C ILE A 454 -2.54 -21.47 12.78
N PRO A 455 -2.81 -21.01 14.01
CA PRO A 455 -1.85 -21.10 15.11
C PRO A 455 -1.75 -22.53 15.65
N GLY A 456 -0.54 -22.99 15.98
CA GLY A 456 -0.32 -24.31 16.56
C GLY A 456 -0.45 -25.47 15.55
N LYS A 457 -0.15 -26.70 15.99
CA LYS A 457 -0.28 -27.92 15.16
C LYS A 457 -1.65 -28.55 15.38
N ASP A 458 -2.21 -29.13 14.32
CA ASP A 458 -3.40 -30.00 14.36
C ASP A 458 -4.68 -29.37 14.94
N GLN A 459 -4.87 -28.06 14.76
CA GLN A 459 -6.13 -27.41 15.14
C GLN A 459 -7.31 -27.99 14.36
N ASP A 460 -8.40 -28.29 15.07
CA ASP A 460 -9.65 -28.75 14.46
C ASP A 460 -10.19 -27.66 13.50
N LYS A 461 -10.45 -28.05 12.24
CA LYS A 461 -11.00 -27.16 11.21
C LYS A 461 -12.30 -26.49 11.64
N ASN A 462 -13.12 -27.16 12.45
CA ASN A 462 -14.34 -26.58 13.01
C ASN A 462 -14.04 -25.46 14.00
N LEU A 463 -13.03 -25.61 14.87
CA LEU A 463 -12.62 -24.54 15.79
C LEU A 463 -12.18 -23.29 15.03
N ILE A 464 -11.40 -23.46 13.96
CA ILE A 464 -10.99 -22.35 13.09
C ILE A 464 -12.19 -21.69 12.42
N LYS A 465 -13.13 -22.47 11.90
CA LYS A 465 -14.38 -21.93 11.34
C LYS A 465 -15.17 -21.15 12.39
N TYR A 466 -15.29 -21.67 13.62
CA TYR A 466 -15.99 -20.99 14.71
C TYR A 466 -15.30 -19.70 15.16
N ALA A 467 -13.97 -19.68 15.18
CA ALA A 467 -13.18 -18.48 15.45
C ALA A 467 -13.46 -17.40 14.40
N LYS A 468 -13.35 -17.74 13.10
CA LYS A 468 -13.66 -16.83 11.99
C LYS A 468 -15.11 -16.33 12.03
N ASN A 469 -16.08 -17.20 12.33
CA ASN A 469 -17.49 -16.79 12.53
C ASN A 469 -17.64 -15.75 13.65
N SER A 470 -16.95 -15.97 14.78
CA SER A 470 -17.01 -15.07 15.94
C SER A 470 -16.48 -13.68 15.60
N VAL A 471 -15.42 -13.62 14.79
CA VAL A 471 -14.84 -12.37 14.26
C VAL A 471 -15.80 -11.68 13.29
N MET A 472 -16.31 -12.40 12.27
CA MET A 472 -17.22 -11.80 11.28
C MET A 472 -18.52 -11.27 11.90
N ASP A 473 -19.08 -11.99 12.88
CA ASP A 473 -20.26 -11.51 13.62
C ASP A 473 -19.92 -10.29 14.49
N ALA A 474 -18.70 -10.19 15.05
CA ALA A 474 -18.25 -9.03 15.83
C ALA A 474 -18.01 -7.81 14.96
N VAL A 475 -17.32 -7.94 13.83
CA VAL A 475 -17.08 -6.84 12.88
C VAL A 475 -18.40 -6.25 12.37
N LYS A 476 -19.41 -7.10 12.10
CA LYS A 476 -20.76 -6.65 11.73
C LYS A 476 -21.54 -6.00 12.87
N LYS A 477 -21.27 -6.38 14.12
CA LYS A 477 -22.00 -5.93 15.32
C LYS A 477 -21.01 -5.63 16.46
N PRO A 478 -20.20 -4.56 16.33
CA PRO A 478 -19.01 -4.36 17.16
C PRO A 478 -19.29 -4.24 18.65
N PHE A 479 -20.50 -3.83 19.04
CA PHE A 479 -20.87 -3.62 20.45
C PHE A 479 -21.91 -4.61 20.98
N LYS A 480 -22.16 -5.72 20.25
CA LYS A 480 -23.20 -6.69 20.64
C LYS A 480 -22.76 -8.12 20.40
N VAL A 481 -22.85 -8.93 21.46
CA VAL A 481 -22.62 -10.38 21.40
C VAL A 481 -23.61 -11.03 20.42
N THR A 482 -23.08 -11.85 19.53
CA THR A 482 -23.83 -12.78 18.69
C THR A 482 -23.59 -14.18 19.21
N ALA A 483 -24.64 -14.81 19.72
CA ALA A 483 -24.56 -16.15 20.28
C ALA A 483 -24.27 -17.20 19.20
N PHE A 484 -23.42 -18.16 19.54
CA PHE A 484 -23.13 -19.32 18.73
C PHE A 484 -24.41 -20.10 18.39
N SER A 485 -24.49 -20.56 17.15
CA SER A 485 -25.56 -21.42 16.66
C SER A 485 -24.93 -22.53 15.83
N ALA A 486 -25.11 -23.78 16.26
CA ALA A 486 -24.58 -24.97 15.57
C ALA A 486 -25.17 -25.20 14.16
N LYS A 487 -26.18 -24.41 13.75
CA LYS A 487 -26.82 -24.47 12.43
C LYS A 487 -26.13 -23.59 11.35
N LYS A 488 -25.10 -22.81 11.72
CA LYS A 488 -24.23 -22.02 10.81
C LYS A 488 -22.86 -22.71 10.70
#